data_AF-A0A0G4P5M2-F1
#
_entry.id   AF-A0A0G4P5M2-F1
#
_cell.length_a   1.000
_cell.length_b   1.000
_cell.length_c   1.000
_cell.angle_alpha   90.00
_cell.angle_beta   90.00
_cell.angle_gamma   90.00
#
_symmetry.space_group_name_H-M   'P 1'
#
loop_
_entity.id
_entity.type
_entity.pdbx_description
1 polymer ?
#
loop_
_entity_poly.entity_id
_entity_poly.type
_entity_poly.pdbx_seq_one_letter_code
_entity_poly.pdbx_strand_id
1 'polypeptide(L)'
;METMADFHFTQQKLDNDLVSSISTLLDSIGVPNLLWGNYLLTVYGVPTIVDEAGFVVPDDLAQAAFSSLMSAGFLPCNESSGCPHSGTFGVPTAFKHLHIDDELAVSLYRKSNVLWEFEDLDFLPDKNPNIMLASDDRLPSASLGRGQGGFLSHPCAVKIPRAVRYCETLILLLCRDWDSVCESYWLAILTYMLEYVDGTNILDENQLQEGYRRFYHAIKMGDPAMYPILNELRLSLIGERRLPVKK
;
A
#
# COMPACT_ATOMS: atom_id res chain seq x y z
N MET A 1 31.69 -3.00 -12.69
CA MET A 1 31.03 -3.87 -11.70
C MET A 1 31.14 -3.13 -10.38
N GLU A 2 30.29 -2.14 -10.18
CA GLU A 2 30.24 -1.38 -8.93
C GLU A 2 29.57 -2.27 -7.89
N THR A 3 30.31 -2.59 -6.84
CA THR A 3 29.75 -3.10 -5.58
C THR A 3 28.74 -2.08 -5.07
N MET A 4 27.44 -2.36 -5.22
CA MET A 4 26.41 -1.64 -4.48
C MET A 4 26.76 -1.78 -3.00
N ALA A 5 26.96 -0.65 -2.32
CA ALA A 5 27.19 -0.64 -0.89
C ALA A 5 26.01 -1.34 -0.21
N ASP A 6 26.29 -2.35 0.61
CA ASP A 6 25.29 -2.99 1.46
C ASP A 6 24.61 -1.90 2.29
N PHE A 7 23.33 -1.62 2.00
CA PHE A 7 22.56 -0.62 2.75
C PHE A 7 22.54 -1.01 4.24
N HIS A 8 22.88 -0.06 5.10
CA HIS A 8 22.80 -0.23 6.54
C HIS A 8 21.98 0.91 7.14
N PHE A 9 20.96 0.56 7.92
CA PHE A 9 20.11 1.51 8.60
C PHE A 9 20.86 2.11 9.80
N THR A 10 21.07 3.43 9.77
CA THR A 10 21.78 4.16 10.83
C THR A 10 20.87 5.11 11.59
N GLN A 11 19.64 4.69 11.90
CA GLN A 11 18.63 5.48 12.61
C GLN A 11 18.23 6.77 11.87
N GLN A 12 18.28 6.74 10.53
CA GLN A 12 17.78 7.85 9.73
C GLN A 12 16.26 7.97 9.84
N LYS A 13 15.76 9.20 9.70
CA LYS A 13 14.32 9.49 9.70
C LYS A 13 13.61 8.78 8.55
N LEU A 14 12.31 8.57 8.70
CA LEU A 14 11.47 8.09 7.62
C LEU A 14 11.24 9.18 6.56
N ASP A 15 11.85 9.01 5.39
CA ASP A 15 11.71 9.85 4.21
C ASP A 15 11.81 9.04 2.90
N ASN A 16 11.67 9.73 1.77
CA ASN A 16 11.71 9.10 0.45
C ASN A 16 13.03 8.38 0.19
N ASP A 17 14.15 8.86 0.75
CA ASP A 17 15.46 8.24 0.57
C ASP A 17 15.57 6.94 1.36
N LEU A 18 15.05 6.90 2.60
CA LEU A 18 14.94 5.66 3.37
C LEU A 18 14.03 4.64 2.67
N VAL A 19 12.85 5.07 2.20
CA VAL A 19 11.91 4.19 1.48
C VAL A 19 12.53 3.65 0.19
N SER A 20 13.25 4.49 -0.56
CA SER A 20 13.98 4.08 -1.75
C SER A 20 15.12 3.10 -1.43
N SER A 21 15.83 3.31 -0.33
CA SER A 21 16.89 2.41 0.11
C SER A 21 16.35 1.03 0.50
N ILE A 22 15.22 0.99 1.21
CA ILE A 22 14.54 -0.26 1.56
C ILE A 22 14.08 -1.01 0.30
N SER A 23 13.43 -0.31 -0.63
CA SER A 23 12.98 -0.92 -1.89
C SER A 23 14.15 -1.46 -2.72
N THR A 24 15.26 -0.72 -2.78
CA THR A 24 16.50 -1.14 -3.47
C THR A 24 17.14 -2.36 -2.80
N LEU A 25 17.16 -2.41 -1.47
CA LEU A 25 17.65 -3.57 -0.71
C LEU A 25 16.82 -4.82 -1.02
N LEU A 26 15.49 -4.71 -1.05
CA LEU A 26 14.61 -5.83 -1.38
C LEU A 26 14.82 -6.28 -2.84
N ASP A 27 14.93 -5.33 -3.77
CA ASP A 27 15.21 -5.65 -5.17
C ASP A 27 16.58 -6.33 -5.36
N SER A 28 17.61 -5.94 -4.60
CA SER A 28 18.97 -6.49 -4.74
C SER A 28 19.07 -7.96 -4.32
N ILE A 29 18.18 -8.41 -3.42
CA ILE A 29 18.05 -9.82 -3.02
C ILE A 29 17.00 -10.58 -3.83
N GLY A 30 16.44 -9.97 -4.88
CA GLY A 30 15.44 -10.59 -5.74
C GLY A 30 14.06 -10.72 -5.09
N VAL A 31 13.70 -9.82 -4.16
CA VAL A 31 12.36 -9.75 -3.56
C VAL A 31 11.57 -8.60 -4.21
N PRO A 32 10.59 -8.91 -5.08
CA PRO A 32 9.67 -7.92 -5.59
C PRO A 32 8.90 -7.26 -4.46
N ASN A 33 8.75 -5.94 -4.55
CA ASN A 33 8.07 -5.16 -3.53
C ASN A 33 7.24 -4.03 -4.15
N LEU A 34 6.13 -3.71 -3.47
CA LEU A 34 5.30 -2.54 -3.74
C LEU A 34 5.14 -1.74 -2.46
N LEU A 35 5.34 -0.42 -2.52
CA LEU A 35 5.03 0.46 -1.40
C LEU A 35 3.53 0.39 -1.07
N TRP A 36 3.22 0.43 0.21
CA TRP A 36 1.89 0.25 0.78
C TRP A 36 1.70 1.09 2.05
N GLY A 37 0.50 1.03 2.62
CA GLY A 37 0.15 1.67 3.88
C GLY A 37 0.02 3.19 3.74
N ASN A 38 0.08 3.89 4.87
CA ASN A 38 -0.12 5.33 4.93
C ASN A 38 0.97 6.11 4.17
N TYR A 39 2.20 5.60 4.12
CA TYR A 39 3.27 6.24 3.34
C TYR A 39 2.92 6.37 1.86
N LEU A 40 2.34 5.32 1.25
CA LEU A 40 1.89 5.33 -0.14
C LEU A 40 0.90 6.48 -0.41
N LEU A 41 -0.01 6.76 0.51
CA LEU A 41 -1.00 7.83 0.35
C LEU A 41 -0.33 9.20 0.21
N THR A 42 0.77 9.42 0.94
CA THR A 42 1.52 10.67 0.81
C THR A 42 2.09 10.86 -0.59
N VAL A 43 2.45 9.77 -1.28
CA VAL A 43 2.93 9.77 -2.67
C VAL A 43 1.82 10.19 -3.64
N TYR A 44 0.57 9.78 -3.38
CA TYR A 44 -0.60 10.29 -4.11
C TYR A 44 -0.99 11.73 -3.72
N GLY A 45 -0.27 12.37 -2.81
CA GLY A 45 -0.55 13.73 -2.36
C GLY A 45 -1.62 13.84 -1.27
N VAL A 46 -1.95 12.74 -0.57
CA VAL A 46 -2.86 12.73 0.58
C VAL A 46 -2.12 13.20 1.84
N PRO A 47 -2.63 14.19 2.58
CA PRO A 47 -2.03 14.66 3.83
C PRO A 47 -2.42 13.74 5.01
N THR A 48 -1.84 12.53 5.07
CA THR A 48 -2.07 11.58 6.16
C THR A 48 -0.94 11.59 7.19
N ILE A 49 -1.25 11.15 8.41
CA ILE A 49 -0.22 10.79 9.39
C ILE A 49 0.43 9.49 8.91
N VAL A 50 1.76 9.46 9.00
CA VAL A 50 2.59 8.31 8.65
C VAL A 50 3.21 7.78 9.93
N ASP A 51 2.83 6.55 10.24
CA ASP A 51 3.30 5.72 11.34
C ASP A 51 4.14 4.53 10.84
N GLU A 52 4.05 4.19 9.55
CA GLU A 52 4.84 3.13 8.94
C GLU A 52 5.17 3.37 7.46
N ALA A 53 6.23 2.71 7.00
CA ALA A 53 6.47 2.41 5.59
C ALA A 53 6.11 0.94 5.31
N GLY A 54 4.95 0.72 4.71
CA GLY A 54 4.48 -0.61 4.33
C GLY A 54 5.06 -1.07 2.99
N PHE A 55 5.38 -2.36 2.87
CA PHE A 55 5.76 -3.00 1.63
C PHE A 55 4.98 -4.31 1.43
N VAL A 56 4.31 -4.46 0.29
CA VAL A 56 3.74 -5.74 -0.13
C VAL A 56 4.80 -6.57 -0.83
N VAL A 57 4.96 -7.82 -0.42
CA VAL A 57 5.93 -8.78 -0.98
C VAL A 57 5.26 -10.13 -1.25
N PRO A 58 5.80 -10.94 -2.18
CA PRO A 58 5.34 -12.32 -2.37
C PRO A 58 5.41 -13.14 -1.07
N ASP A 59 4.38 -13.96 -0.86
CA ASP A 59 4.17 -14.71 0.38
C ASP A 59 5.35 -15.63 0.76
N ASP A 60 5.94 -16.28 -0.23
CA ASP A 60 7.07 -17.20 -0.15
C ASP A 60 8.40 -16.47 0.13
N LEU A 61 8.49 -15.20 -0.25
CA LEU A 61 9.67 -14.36 -0.06
C LEU A 61 9.58 -13.46 1.19
N ALA A 62 8.42 -13.38 1.84
CA ALA A 62 8.18 -12.48 2.97
C ALA A 62 9.15 -12.70 4.15
N GLN A 63 9.56 -13.95 4.41
CA GLN A 63 10.55 -14.24 5.45
C GLN A 63 11.97 -13.83 5.06
N ALA A 64 12.33 -13.96 3.78
CA ALA A 64 13.63 -13.50 3.28
C ALA A 64 13.74 -11.98 3.34
N ALA A 65 12.67 -11.26 2.96
CA ALA A 65 12.55 -9.82 3.10
C ALA A 65 12.78 -9.37 4.56
N PHE A 66 12.08 -10.00 5.51
CA PHE A 66 12.23 -9.69 6.94
C PHE A 66 13.66 -9.90 7.44
N SER A 67 14.25 -11.05 7.10
CA SER A 67 15.62 -11.38 7.51
C SER A 67 16.65 -10.41 6.94
N SER A 68 16.47 -9.97 5.69
CA SER A 68 17.34 -8.99 5.05
C SER A 68 17.27 -7.62 5.71
N LEU A 69 16.06 -7.12 6.03
CA LEU A 69 15.89 -5.86 6.75
C LEU A 69 16.52 -5.92 8.14
N MET A 70 16.36 -7.04 8.85
CA MET A 70 17.03 -7.25 10.14
C MET A 70 18.56 -7.22 10.00
N SER A 71 19.12 -7.88 8.99
CA SER A 71 20.56 -7.84 8.70
C SER A 71 21.05 -6.45 8.29
N ALA A 72 20.19 -5.64 7.67
CA ALA A 72 20.46 -4.24 7.35
C ALA A 72 20.41 -3.31 8.58
N GLY A 73 20.08 -3.82 9.77
CA GLY A 73 20.16 -3.06 11.04
C GLY A 73 18.83 -2.55 11.58
N PHE A 74 17.69 -2.85 10.94
CA PHE A 74 16.38 -2.56 11.53
C PHE A 74 16.11 -3.48 12.72
N LEU A 75 15.44 -2.94 13.75
CA LEU A 75 15.21 -3.67 14.99
C LEU A 75 13.93 -4.51 14.90
N PRO A 76 13.97 -5.84 15.12
CA PRO A 76 12.75 -6.64 15.13
C PRO A 76 11.85 -6.25 16.30
N CYS A 77 10.54 -6.22 16.09
CA CYS A 77 9.60 -5.99 17.18
C CYS A 77 9.67 -7.10 18.22
N ASN A 78 9.73 -6.72 19.49
CA ASN A 78 9.59 -7.65 20.61
C ASN A 78 8.10 -7.76 20.98
N GLU A 79 7.42 -8.79 20.50
CA GLU A 79 5.96 -9.01 20.67
C GLU A 79 5.47 -8.95 22.13
N SER A 80 6.36 -9.10 23.11
CA SER A 80 6.04 -9.05 24.55
C SER A 80 5.61 -7.67 25.07
N SER A 81 5.83 -6.58 24.32
CA SER A 81 5.69 -5.21 24.81
C SER A 81 4.65 -4.39 24.05
N GLY A 82 3.39 -4.85 23.98
CA GLY A 82 2.23 -4.02 23.57
C GLY A 82 2.49 -3.03 22.41
N CYS A 83 3.23 -3.46 21.39
CA CYS A 83 3.71 -2.59 20.34
C CYS A 83 2.52 -2.00 19.58
N PRO A 84 2.48 -0.68 19.29
CA PRO A 84 1.36 -0.07 18.58
C PRO A 84 1.14 -0.66 17.18
N HIS A 85 2.20 -1.20 16.58
CA HIS A 85 2.19 -1.88 15.28
C HIS A 85 1.80 -3.37 15.34
N SER A 86 1.72 -3.95 16.55
CA SER A 86 1.28 -5.34 16.77
C SER A 86 -0.24 -5.44 16.81
N GLY A 87 -0.90 -5.17 15.68
CA GLY A 87 -2.30 -5.51 15.43
C GLY A 87 -3.34 -4.74 16.24
N THR A 88 -3.02 -3.55 16.72
CA THR A 88 -3.94 -2.68 17.47
C THR A 88 -4.84 -1.83 16.53
N PHE A 89 -6.11 -1.65 16.91
CA PHE A 89 -7.06 -0.66 16.34
C PHE A 89 -7.56 -0.83 14.90
N GLY A 90 -8.05 -2.01 14.51
CA GLY A 90 -8.78 -2.13 13.23
C GLY A 90 -7.94 -1.87 11.98
N VAL A 91 -6.62 -1.78 12.13
CA VAL A 91 -5.66 -1.63 11.03
C VAL A 91 -5.31 -3.02 10.48
N PRO A 92 -5.06 -3.15 9.17
CA PRO A 92 -4.67 -4.41 8.57
C PRO A 92 -3.35 -4.92 9.16
N THR A 93 -3.36 -6.15 9.67
CA THR A 93 -2.18 -6.73 10.31
C THR A 93 -1.09 -7.04 9.28
N ALA A 94 0.07 -6.41 9.44
CA ALA A 94 1.28 -6.78 8.70
C ALA A 94 1.70 -8.23 9.06
N PHE A 95 2.38 -8.92 8.15
CA PHE A 95 2.97 -10.22 8.46
C PHE A 95 4.03 -10.09 9.56
N LYS A 96 4.93 -9.11 9.40
CA LYS A 96 5.96 -8.72 10.36
C LYS A 96 6.28 -7.25 10.17
N HIS A 97 6.78 -6.61 11.21
CA HIS A 97 7.34 -5.26 11.13
C HIS A 97 8.69 -5.19 11.86
N LEU A 98 9.51 -4.21 11.47
CA LEU A 98 10.74 -3.83 12.16
C LEU A 98 10.70 -2.34 12.48
N HIS A 99 11.25 -1.96 13.62
CA HIS A 99 11.26 -0.57 14.09
C HIS A 99 12.33 0.26 13.38
N ILE A 100 11.92 1.44 12.94
CA ILE A 100 12.79 2.57 12.59
C ILE A 100 13.14 3.30 13.88
N ASP A 101 12.12 3.61 14.69
CA ASP A 101 12.22 4.13 16.06
C ASP A 101 11.04 3.61 16.91
N ASP A 102 10.78 4.22 18.07
CA ASP A 102 9.73 3.80 18.99
C ASP A 102 8.31 3.94 18.41
N GLU A 103 8.11 4.86 17.46
CA GLU A 103 6.81 5.19 16.87
C GLU A 103 6.68 4.72 15.42
N LEU A 104 7.79 4.64 14.69
CA LEU A 104 7.82 4.34 13.26
C LEU A 104 8.31 2.93 12.95
N ALA A 105 7.66 2.27 12.00
CA ALA A 105 8.02 0.92 11.56
C ALA A 105 8.14 0.78 10.04
N VAL A 106 8.89 -0.25 9.63
CA VAL A 106 8.81 -0.85 8.29
C VAL A 106 7.95 -2.10 8.41
N SER A 107 6.85 -2.14 7.67
CA SER A 107 5.86 -3.23 7.73
C SER A 107 5.86 -4.05 6.45
N LEU A 108 5.87 -5.37 6.59
CA LEU A 108 5.79 -6.30 5.46
C LEU A 108 4.39 -6.90 5.38
N TYR A 109 3.73 -6.73 4.25
CA TYR A 109 2.44 -7.30 3.93
C TYR A 109 2.60 -8.44 2.93
N ARG A 110 1.92 -9.56 3.18
CA ARG A 110 1.83 -10.62 2.17
C ARG A 110 0.95 -10.18 1.03
N LYS A 111 1.38 -10.43 -0.21
CA LYS A 111 0.59 -10.16 -1.42
C LYS A 111 -0.79 -10.79 -1.33
N SER A 112 -0.90 -12.04 -0.90
CA SER A 112 -2.19 -12.73 -0.76
C SER A 112 -3.16 -12.05 0.23
N ASN A 113 -2.65 -11.25 1.17
CA ASN A 113 -3.45 -10.56 2.17
C ASN A 113 -3.99 -9.20 1.70
N VAL A 114 -3.37 -8.53 0.73
CA VAL A 114 -3.79 -7.16 0.36
C VAL A 114 -3.90 -6.93 -1.14
N LEU A 115 -3.24 -7.75 -1.96
CA LEU A 115 -3.15 -7.61 -3.41
C LEU A 115 -3.33 -8.96 -4.12
N TRP A 116 -4.28 -9.79 -3.69
CA TRP A 116 -4.48 -11.13 -4.27
C TRP A 116 -4.94 -11.12 -5.73
N GLU A 117 -5.59 -10.05 -6.19
CA GLU A 117 -5.99 -9.87 -7.60
C GLU A 117 -4.86 -9.26 -8.46
N PHE A 118 -3.75 -8.82 -7.88
CA PHE A 118 -2.61 -8.35 -8.67
C PHE A 118 -1.89 -9.54 -9.29
N GLU A 119 -1.45 -9.39 -10.54
CA GLU A 119 -0.50 -10.30 -11.18
C GLU A 119 0.84 -10.32 -10.41
N ASP A 120 1.79 -11.13 -10.87
CA ASP A 120 3.09 -11.23 -10.20
C ASP A 120 3.82 -9.88 -10.13
N LEU A 121 4.46 -9.65 -8.99
CA LEU A 121 5.11 -8.37 -8.69
C LEU A 121 6.49 -8.25 -9.36
N ASP A 122 6.98 -9.32 -9.98
CA ASP A 122 8.27 -9.42 -10.67
C ASP A 122 8.38 -8.53 -11.91
N PHE A 123 7.26 -8.03 -12.43
CA PHE A 123 7.26 -7.25 -13.66
C PHE A 123 7.70 -5.81 -13.43
N LEU A 124 8.62 -5.35 -14.28
CA LEU A 124 8.96 -3.93 -14.42
C LEU A 124 7.67 -3.11 -14.65
N PRO A 125 7.58 -1.88 -14.10
CA PRO A 125 6.40 -1.01 -14.26
C PRO A 125 5.92 -0.83 -15.71
N ASP A 126 6.84 -0.85 -16.68
CA ASP A 126 6.53 -0.73 -18.12
C ASP A 126 5.72 -1.90 -18.68
N LYS A 127 5.74 -3.05 -17.99
CA LYS A 127 5.07 -4.29 -18.40
C LYS A 127 3.83 -4.59 -17.57
N ASN A 128 3.61 -3.89 -16.46
CA ASN A 128 2.48 -4.11 -15.58
C ASN A 128 1.56 -2.88 -15.56
N PRO A 129 0.36 -2.93 -16.16
CA PRO A 129 -0.54 -1.78 -16.21
C PRO A 129 -1.09 -1.37 -14.83
N ASN A 130 -0.89 -2.20 -13.80
CA ASN A 130 -1.38 -1.96 -12.44
C ASN A 130 -0.37 -1.26 -11.54
N ILE A 131 0.87 -1.10 -12.00
CA ILE A 131 1.99 -0.56 -11.23
C ILE A 131 2.53 0.69 -11.95
N MET A 132 3.16 1.58 -11.19
CA MET A 132 3.94 2.71 -11.69
C MET A 132 5.12 2.97 -10.73
N LEU A 133 6.08 3.78 -11.15
CA LEU A 133 7.14 4.24 -10.25
C LEU A 133 6.63 5.36 -9.35
N ALA A 134 7.17 5.45 -8.13
CA ALA A 134 6.88 6.57 -7.22
C ALA A 134 7.39 7.92 -7.74
N SER A 135 8.23 7.93 -8.78
CA SER A 135 8.77 9.12 -9.45
C SER A 135 8.05 9.46 -10.77
N ASP A 136 6.96 8.76 -11.10
CA ASP A 136 6.22 9.00 -12.34
C ASP A 136 5.67 10.44 -12.40
N ASP A 137 5.92 11.13 -13.52
CA ASP A 137 5.59 12.55 -13.74
C ASP A 137 4.10 12.89 -13.59
N ARG A 138 3.21 11.89 -13.62
CA ARG A 138 1.77 12.11 -13.39
C ARG A 138 1.44 12.36 -11.92
N LEU A 139 2.29 11.91 -11.00
CA LEU A 139 2.11 12.11 -9.56
C LEU A 139 2.15 13.60 -9.21
N PRO A 140 1.35 14.03 -8.22
CA PRO A 140 1.37 15.44 -7.81
C PRO A 140 2.73 15.81 -7.23
N SER A 141 3.13 17.07 -7.38
CA SER A 141 4.26 17.62 -6.65
C SER A 141 3.88 17.94 -5.20
N ALA A 142 4.87 17.96 -4.30
CA ALA A 142 4.70 18.43 -2.93
C ALA A 142 4.08 19.84 -2.90
N SER A 143 3.04 20.02 -2.08
CA SER A 143 2.36 21.31 -1.92
C SER A 143 1.80 21.44 -0.51
N LEU A 144 1.64 22.68 -0.03
CA LEU A 144 1.09 22.94 1.30
C LEU A 144 -0.34 22.38 1.43
N GLY A 145 -0.59 21.67 2.54
CA GLY A 145 -1.88 21.00 2.78
C GLY A 145 -2.07 19.72 1.97
N ARG A 146 -1.03 19.21 1.31
CA ARG A 146 -1.02 17.94 0.58
C ARG A 146 0.13 17.05 1.08
N GLY A 147 0.05 15.78 0.71
CA GLY A 147 1.14 14.82 0.93
C GLY A 147 2.41 15.17 0.16
N GLN A 148 3.45 14.34 0.34
CA GLN A 148 4.78 14.55 -0.25
C GLN A 148 4.78 14.53 -1.79
N GLY A 149 3.82 13.85 -2.40
CA GLY A 149 3.77 13.70 -3.85
C GLY A 149 4.83 12.73 -4.38
N GLY A 150 5.07 12.78 -5.69
CA GLY A 150 6.04 11.93 -6.37
C GLY A 150 7.47 12.12 -5.87
N PHE A 151 8.25 11.04 -5.89
CA PHE A 151 9.65 11.00 -5.53
C PHE A 151 10.47 11.79 -6.56
N LEU A 152 11.32 12.70 -6.08
CA LEU A 152 12.15 13.54 -6.94
C LEU A 152 13.49 12.87 -7.33
N SER A 153 13.93 11.90 -6.53
CA SER A 153 15.23 11.24 -6.69
C SER A 153 15.21 10.25 -7.86
N HIS A 154 16.13 10.42 -8.81
CA HIS A 154 16.37 9.50 -9.93
C HIS A 154 17.77 8.87 -9.80
N PRO A 155 17.92 7.54 -9.99
CA PRO A 155 16.88 6.56 -10.31
C PRO A 155 16.04 6.17 -9.09
N CYS A 156 14.71 6.04 -9.28
CA CYS A 156 13.78 5.58 -8.26
C CYS A 156 13.47 4.10 -8.44
N ALA A 157 13.76 3.27 -7.43
CA ALA A 157 13.41 1.85 -7.43
C ALA A 157 11.98 1.58 -6.91
N VAL A 158 11.37 2.58 -6.25
CA VAL A 158 10.11 2.41 -5.53
C VAL A 158 8.95 2.26 -6.51
N LYS A 159 8.28 1.11 -6.41
CA LYS A 159 7.10 0.76 -7.20
C LYS A 159 5.86 0.97 -6.34
N ILE A 160 4.81 1.53 -6.94
CA ILE A 160 3.53 1.79 -6.29
C ILE A 160 2.39 1.23 -7.14
N PRO A 161 1.25 0.83 -6.56
CA PRO A 161 0.03 0.62 -7.32
C PRO A 161 -0.34 1.89 -8.11
N ARG A 162 -1.02 1.76 -9.25
CA ARG A 162 -1.69 2.91 -9.84
C ARG A 162 -2.91 3.27 -9.01
N ALA A 163 -3.24 4.57 -8.88
CA ALA A 163 -4.36 5.01 -8.06
C ALA A 163 -5.69 4.36 -8.43
N VAL A 164 -5.99 4.16 -9.73
CA VAL A 164 -7.18 3.43 -10.20
C VAL A 164 -7.25 2.02 -9.60
N ARG A 165 -6.14 1.26 -9.67
CA ARG A 165 -6.09 -0.12 -9.16
C ARG A 165 -6.06 -0.16 -7.64
N TYR A 166 -5.41 0.81 -7.01
CA TYR A 166 -5.46 0.98 -5.57
C TYR A 166 -6.89 1.21 -5.08
N CYS A 167 -7.69 2.05 -5.75
CA CYS A 167 -9.11 2.23 -5.43
C CYS A 167 -9.91 0.91 -5.54
N GLU A 168 -9.74 0.16 -6.63
CA GLU A 168 -10.39 -1.17 -6.76
C GLU A 168 -9.94 -2.12 -5.65
N THR A 169 -8.65 -2.13 -5.30
CA THR A 169 -8.12 -2.92 -4.18
C THR A 169 -8.76 -2.53 -2.86
N LEU A 170 -8.91 -1.25 -2.55
CA LEU A 170 -9.58 -0.80 -1.32
C LEU A 170 -11.03 -1.26 -1.28
N ILE A 171 -11.74 -1.23 -2.40
CA ILE A 171 -13.12 -1.72 -2.51
C ILE A 171 -13.17 -3.25 -2.36
N LEU A 172 -12.23 -4.00 -2.93
CA LEU A 172 -12.10 -5.44 -2.71
C LEU A 172 -11.87 -5.77 -1.23
N LEU A 173 -11.00 -5.01 -0.58
CA LEU A 173 -10.70 -5.15 0.85
C LEU A 173 -11.94 -4.85 1.68
N LEU A 174 -12.72 -3.81 1.37
CA LEU A 174 -14.02 -3.54 1.97
C LEU A 174 -14.99 -4.71 1.81
N CYS A 175 -15.12 -5.28 0.61
CA CYS A 175 -15.99 -6.43 0.37
C CYS A 175 -15.55 -7.66 1.18
N ARG A 176 -14.24 -7.93 1.25
CA ARG A 176 -13.69 -9.08 1.99
C ARG A 176 -13.85 -8.90 3.51
N ASP A 177 -13.55 -7.70 4.00
CA ASP A 177 -13.49 -7.36 5.42
C ASP A 177 -14.80 -6.76 5.94
N TRP A 178 -15.90 -7.00 5.23
CA TRP A 178 -17.26 -6.64 5.61
C TRP A 178 -17.60 -7.11 7.03
N ASP A 179 -18.13 -6.21 7.85
CA ASP A 179 -18.47 -6.40 9.26
C ASP A 179 -17.28 -6.82 10.13
N SER A 180 -16.07 -6.44 9.72
CA SER A 180 -14.84 -6.63 10.51
C SER A 180 -14.28 -5.30 11.00
N VAL A 181 -13.39 -5.37 11.98
CA VAL A 181 -12.70 -4.20 12.53
C VAL A 181 -11.90 -3.42 11.49
N CYS A 182 -11.56 -4.01 10.33
CA CYS A 182 -10.82 -3.36 9.25
C CYS A 182 -11.70 -2.62 8.24
N GLU A 183 -13.02 -2.82 8.26
CA GLU A 183 -13.92 -2.19 7.30
C GLU A 183 -13.83 -0.66 7.34
N SER A 184 -13.89 -0.09 8.54
CA SER A 184 -13.82 1.37 8.73
C SER A 184 -12.48 1.95 8.28
N TYR A 185 -11.39 1.21 8.46
CA TYR A 185 -10.07 1.60 7.97
C TYR A 185 -10.07 1.70 6.44
N TRP A 186 -10.49 0.66 5.74
CA TRP A 186 -10.52 0.68 4.27
C TRP A 186 -11.44 1.76 3.71
N LEU A 187 -12.56 2.01 4.37
CA LEU A 187 -13.48 3.07 3.99
C LEU A 187 -12.83 4.45 4.16
N ALA A 188 -12.13 4.68 5.29
CA ALA A 188 -11.41 5.92 5.53
C ALA A 188 -10.34 6.18 4.45
N ILE A 189 -9.53 5.16 4.12
CA ILE A 189 -8.51 5.30 3.07
C ILE A 189 -9.16 5.57 1.71
N LEU A 190 -10.29 4.92 1.38
CA LEU A 190 -11.02 5.20 0.14
C LEU A 190 -11.60 6.62 0.12
N THR A 191 -12.06 7.16 1.25
CA THR A 191 -12.50 8.56 1.33
C THR A 191 -11.34 9.54 1.14
N TYR A 192 -10.12 9.22 1.60
CA TYR A 192 -8.95 10.04 1.29
C TYR A 192 -8.62 10.04 -0.21
N MET A 193 -8.77 8.90 -0.88
CA MET A 193 -8.62 8.83 -2.34
C MET A 193 -9.67 9.72 -3.03
N LEU A 194 -10.92 9.72 -2.56
CA LEU A 194 -11.97 10.60 -3.08
C LEU A 194 -11.69 12.09 -2.84
N GLU A 195 -11.24 12.46 -1.64
CA GLU A 195 -11.05 13.86 -1.26
C GLU A 195 -9.82 14.50 -1.91
N TYR A 196 -8.73 13.75 -2.00
CA TYR A 196 -7.44 14.30 -2.43
C TYR A 196 -7.00 13.83 -3.82
N VAL A 197 -7.41 12.66 -4.28
CA VAL A 197 -6.88 12.05 -5.50
C VAL A 197 -7.88 12.11 -6.66
N ASP A 198 -9.19 12.05 -6.39
CA ASP A 198 -10.22 12.27 -7.43
C ASP A 198 -10.04 13.63 -8.10
N GLY A 199 -10.17 13.66 -9.42
CA GLY A 199 -9.96 14.87 -10.23
C GLY A 199 -8.50 15.22 -10.50
N THR A 200 -7.53 14.44 -10.00
CA THR A 200 -6.11 14.57 -10.38
C THR A 200 -5.76 13.71 -11.59
N ASN A 201 -4.56 13.89 -12.15
CA ASN A 201 -4.11 13.17 -13.35
C ASN A 201 -3.85 11.66 -13.14
N ILE A 202 -3.81 11.19 -11.90
CA ILE A 202 -3.50 9.78 -11.59
C ILE A 202 -4.74 8.91 -11.41
N LEU A 203 -5.93 9.50 -11.26
CA LEU A 203 -7.18 8.78 -11.04
C LEU A 203 -8.26 9.26 -12.00
N ASP A 204 -8.62 8.38 -12.94
CA ASP A 204 -9.79 8.53 -13.80
C ASP A 204 -10.80 7.44 -13.43
N GLU A 205 -11.94 7.86 -12.87
CA GLU A 205 -13.00 6.96 -12.42
C GLU A 205 -13.55 6.09 -13.56
N ASN A 206 -13.43 6.51 -14.82
CA ASN A 206 -13.90 5.74 -15.96
C ASN A 206 -13.03 4.51 -16.24
N GLN A 207 -11.84 4.44 -15.66
CA GLN A 207 -10.93 3.29 -15.77
C GLN A 207 -11.21 2.22 -14.71
N LEU A 208 -12.07 2.52 -13.72
CA LEU A 208 -12.55 1.54 -12.77
C LEU A 208 -13.48 0.54 -13.47
N GLN A 209 -13.35 -0.74 -13.13
CA GLN A 209 -14.27 -1.78 -13.56
C GLN A 209 -15.71 -1.49 -13.09
N GLU A 210 -16.72 -1.87 -13.88
CA GLU A 210 -18.13 -1.45 -13.73
C GLU A 210 -18.68 -1.52 -12.29
N GLY A 211 -18.51 -2.67 -11.62
CA GLY A 211 -19.01 -2.86 -10.25
C GLY A 211 -18.34 -1.94 -9.23
N TYR A 212 -17.02 -1.75 -9.37
CA TYR A 212 -16.23 -0.87 -8.51
C TYR A 212 -16.55 0.60 -8.79
N ARG A 213 -16.70 0.97 -10.06
CA ARG A 213 -17.08 2.32 -10.50
C ARG A 213 -18.43 2.71 -9.94
N ARG A 214 -19.42 1.81 -9.99
CA ARG A 214 -20.76 2.05 -9.45
C ARG A 214 -20.71 2.33 -7.94
N PHE A 215 -19.94 1.55 -7.18
CA PHE A 215 -19.77 1.80 -5.75
C PHE A 215 -18.97 3.09 -5.46
N TYR A 216 -17.87 3.32 -6.18
CA TYR A 216 -17.05 4.51 -6.06
C TYR A 216 -17.88 5.80 -6.28
N HIS A 217 -18.70 5.82 -7.34
CA HIS A 217 -19.61 6.91 -7.63
C HIS A 217 -20.67 7.08 -6.53
N ALA A 218 -21.20 5.99 -5.96
CA ALA A 218 -22.16 6.07 -4.86
C ALA A 218 -21.57 6.74 -3.61
N ILE A 219 -20.32 6.42 -3.24
CA ILE A 219 -19.63 7.10 -2.14
C ILE A 219 -19.43 8.58 -2.47
N LYS A 220 -18.92 8.87 -3.68
CA LYS A 220 -18.66 10.24 -4.15
C LYS A 220 -19.89 11.14 -4.07
N MET A 221 -21.06 10.60 -4.37
CA MET A 221 -22.33 11.34 -4.33
C MET A 221 -22.99 11.36 -2.95
N GLY A 222 -22.44 10.68 -1.94
CA GLY A 222 -23.09 10.50 -0.64
C GLY A 222 -24.42 9.75 -0.75
N ASP A 223 -24.50 8.80 -1.69
CA ASP A 223 -25.75 8.08 -2.00
C ASP A 223 -26.16 7.19 -0.81
N PRO A 224 -27.38 7.33 -0.26
CA PRO A 224 -27.87 6.45 0.81
C PRO A 224 -27.90 4.96 0.41
N ALA A 225 -27.90 4.64 -0.89
CA ALA A 225 -27.82 3.29 -1.42
C ALA A 225 -26.38 2.73 -1.51
N MET A 226 -25.36 3.46 -1.03
CA MET A 226 -23.95 3.03 -1.02
C MET A 226 -23.74 1.63 -0.44
N TYR A 227 -24.29 1.34 0.75
CA TYR A 227 -24.14 0.02 1.39
C TYR A 227 -24.86 -1.11 0.63
N PRO A 228 -26.12 -0.93 0.16
CA PRO A 228 -26.73 -1.88 -0.76
C PRO A 228 -25.90 -2.17 -2.01
N ILE A 229 -25.30 -1.15 -2.64
CA ILE A 229 -24.44 -1.30 -3.82
C ILE A 229 -23.17 -2.09 -3.49
N LEU A 230 -22.53 -1.80 -2.35
CA LEU A 230 -21.35 -2.54 -1.88
C LEU A 230 -21.68 -4.01 -1.62
N ASN A 231 -22.84 -4.28 -1.01
CA ASN A 231 -23.28 -5.64 -0.74
C ASN A 231 -23.60 -6.42 -2.02
N GLU A 232 -24.21 -5.77 -3.02
CA GLU A 232 -24.43 -6.37 -4.34
C GLU A 232 -23.10 -6.76 -5.01
N LEU A 233 -22.13 -5.85 -5.03
CA LEU A 233 -20.78 -6.12 -5.53
C LEU A 233 -20.12 -7.28 -4.77
N ARG A 234 -20.18 -7.24 -3.43
CA ARG A 234 -19.63 -8.30 -2.57
C ARG A 234 -20.23 -9.66 -2.88
N LEU A 235 -21.56 -9.76 -3.04
CA LEU A 235 -22.23 -11.02 -3.37
C LEU A 235 -21.82 -11.55 -4.75
N SER A 236 -21.64 -10.67 -5.74
CA SER A 236 -21.09 -11.05 -7.05
C SER A 236 -19.69 -11.64 -6.91
N LEU A 237 -18.79 -10.95 -6.20
CA LEU A 237 -17.40 -11.39 -5.99
C LEU A 237 -17.31 -12.72 -5.23
N ILE A 238 -18.23 -12.97 -4.28
CA ILE A 238 -18.36 -14.28 -3.61
C ILE A 238 -18.79 -15.36 -4.60
N GLY A 239 -19.81 -15.07 -5.43
CA GLY A 239 -20.27 -15.99 -6.47
C GLY A 239 -19.17 -16.36 -7.47
N GLU A 240 -18.31 -15.39 -7.80
CA GLU A 240 -17.14 -15.53 -8.67
C GLU A 240 -15.91 -16.16 -7.97
N ARG A 241 -15.97 -16.37 -6.63
CA ARG A 241 -14.86 -16.87 -5.80
C ARG A 241 -13.60 -16.00 -5.84
N ARG A 242 -13.78 -14.68 -5.99
CA ARG A 242 -12.69 -13.69 -6.04
C ARG A 242 -12.31 -13.12 -4.67
N LEU A 243 -13.11 -13.38 -3.64
CA LEU A 243 -12.77 -13.02 -2.26
C LEU A 243 -12.10 -14.21 -1.55
N PRO A 244 -10.88 -14.06 -1.03
CA PRO A 244 -10.22 -15.12 -0.27
C PRO A 244 -10.93 -15.31 1.07
N VAL A 245 -11.06 -16.57 1.49
CA VAL A 245 -11.48 -16.90 2.85
C VAL A 245 -10.30 -16.60 3.77
N LYS A 246 -10.47 -15.72 4.76
CA LYS A 246 -9.45 -15.54 5.82
C LYS A 246 -9.25 -16.88 6.52
N LYS A 247 -8.02 -17.42 6.44
CA LYS A 247 -7.59 -18.60 7.20
C LYS A 247 -7.29 -18.23 8.63
#